data_AF-A0A662CJV3-F1
#
_entry.id   AF-A0A662CJV3-F1
#
_cell.length_a   1.000
_cell.length_b   1.000
_cell.length_c   1.000
_cell.angle_alpha   90.00
_cell.angle_beta   90.00
_cell.angle_gamma   90.00
#
_symmetry.space_group_name_H-M   'P 1'
#
loop_
_entity.id
_entity.type
_entity.pdbx_description
1 polymer ?
#
loop_
_entity_poly.entity_id
_entity_poly.type
_entity_poly.pdbx_seq_one_letter_code
_entity_poly.pdbx_strand_id
1 'polypeptide(L)'
;MKRLILASNLLPVHIQWGNGKYQIEKEEETTISGLQNFYSEFETEWVGLTPFENHDFNTKEIRKLETALEPFHCVPVFPRQRDRDLHLHGFSRNTLWPLFHYFTENVTYSEVSWKAYVKINRMYAEKILEIIQDGDILWVHDYHLLMLPQMIREQRPDISIGLFVHIPFPSFELFRLLPWRLELIEGMLGADLIGCQTYDNVRHFMSSVRRLTGVDSVFNRISLGERTLKVDV
;
A
#
# COMPACT_ATOMS: atom_id res chain seq x y z
N MET A 1 13.04 -8.17 19.72
CA MET A 1 11.99 -7.19 19.37
C MET A 1 11.21 -7.77 18.22
N LYS A 2 9.90 -7.52 18.08
CA LYS A 2 9.18 -7.97 16.87
C LYS A 2 9.59 -7.06 15.71
N ARG A 3 9.77 -7.63 14.53
CA ARG A 3 10.07 -6.88 13.30
C ARG A 3 8.78 -6.46 12.60
N LEU A 4 8.76 -5.22 12.13
CA LEU A 4 7.62 -4.61 11.46
C LEU A 4 8.07 -4.07 10.11
N ILE A 5 7.53 -4.65 9.04
CA ILE A 5 7.74 -4.18 7.68
C ILE A 5 6.62 -3.19 7.36
N LEU A 6 6.98 -1.94 7.11
CA LEU A 6 6.05 -0.87 6.73
C LEU A 6 6.09 -0.71 5.22
N ALA A 7 4.93 -0.64 4.56
CA ALA A 7 4.84 -0.41 3.12
C ALA A 7 3.93 0.77 2.82
N SER A 8 4.46 1.84 2.23
CA SER A 8 3.69 3.03 1.83
C SER A 8 4.11 3.51 0.44
N ASN A 9 3.32 4.41 -0.17
CA ASN A 9 3.59 4.91 -1.51
C ASN A 9 5.00 5.51 -1.67
N LEU A 10 5.45 6.30 -0.70
CA LEU A 10 6.79 6.91 -0.67
C LEU A 10 7.54 6.44 0.59
N LEU A 11 8.87 6.43 0.52
CA LEU A 11 9.72 6.28 1.69
C LEU A 11 9.59 7.51 2.64
N PRO A 12 9.78 7.34 3.96
CA PRO A 12 9.61 8.39 4.96
C PRO A 12 10.90 9.23 5.11
N VAL A 13 11.51 9.59 3.99
CA VAL A 13 12.78 10.33 3.95
C VAL A 13 12.78 11.37 2.85
N HIS A 14 13.36 12.53 3.14
CA HIS A 14 13.77 13.48 2.14
C HIS A 14 15.09 13.04 1.53
N ILE A 15 15.12 12.88 0.21
CA ILE A 15 16.31 12.47 -0.53
C ILE A 15 16.66 13.57 -1.53
N GLN A 16 17.87 14.10 -1.43
CA GLN A 16 18.41 15.09 -2.38
C GLN A 16 19.72 14.58 -2.95
N TRP A 17 19.98 14.89 -4.22
CA TRP A 17 21.28 14.65 -4.83
C TRP A 17 22.09 15.95 -4.84
N GLY A 18 23.25 15.94 -4.20
CA GLY A 18 24.13 17.10 -4.09
C GLY A 18 25.57 16.70 -3.85
N ASN A 19 26.53 17.47 -4.39
CA ASN A 19 27.96 17.24 -4.21
C ASN A 19 28.42 15.80 -4.52
N GLY A 20 27.78 15.17 -5.52
CA GLY A 20 28.10 13.81 -5.95
C GLY A 20 27.69 12.71 -4.97
N LYS A 21 26.82 12.98 -3.99
CA LYS A 21 26.25 11.97 -3.07
C LYS A 21 24.77 12.24 -2.77
N TYR A 22 24.08 11.23 -2.23
CA TYR A 22 22.74 11.42 -1.69
C TYR A 22 22.85 12.05 -0.30
N GLN A 23 22.05 13.09 -0.07
CA GLN A 23 21.78 13.67 1.25
C GLN A 23 20.39 13.20 1.65
N ILE A 24 20.28 12.55 2.80
CA ILE A 24 19.07 11.88 3.25
C ILE A 24 18.75 12.34 4.66
N GLU A 25 17.52 12.77 4.87
CA GLU A 25 16.99 13.22 6.15
C GLU A 25 15.66 12.49 6.42
N LYS A 26 15.38 12.14 7.68
CA LYS A 26 14.10 11.53 8.04
C LYS A 26 12.99 12.56 7.92
N GLU A 27 11.84 12.15 7.38
CA GLU A 27 10.67 13.01 7.26
C GLU A 27 9.80 12.86 8.51
N GLU A 28 9.76 13.89 9.36
CA GLU A 28 9.00 13.88 10.62
C GLU A 28 7.49 14.11 10.40
N GLU A 29 7.08 14.71 9.27
CA GLU A 29 5.70 15.20 9.00
C GLU A 29 4.90 14.38 7.96
N THR A 30 5.16 13.07 7.82
CA THR A 30 4.33 12.25 6.91
C THR A 30 2.93 12.02 7.50
N THR A 31 1.94 11.60 6.68
CA THR A 31 0.61 11.14 7.15
C THR A 31 0.67 9.99 8.16
N ILE A 32 1.85 9.38 8.31
CA ILE A 32 2.13 8.28 9.21
C ILE A 32 2.81 8.77 10.52
N SER A 33 3.11 10.08 10.63
CA SER A 33 3.72 10.73 11.80
C SER A 33 2.96 10.49 13.11
N GLY A 34 1.62 10.44 13.05
CA GLY A 34 0.77 10.15 14.22
C GLY A 34 1.00 8.78 14.86
N LEU A 35 1.72 7.88 14.18
CA LEU A 35 2.03 6.52 14.64
C LEU A 35 3.52 6.30 14.96
N GLN A 36 4.37 7.34 14.90
CA GLN A 36 5.81 7.23 15.17
C GLN A 36 6.13 6.59 16.52
N ASN A 37 5.41 6.97 17.57
CA ASN A 37 5.59 6.39 18.91
C ASN A 37 5.29 4.89 18.93
N PHE A 38 4.26 4.44 18.21
CA PHE A 38 3.94 3.02 18.11
C PHE A 38 5.04 2.25 17.37
N TYR A 39 5.54 2.79 16.25
CA TYR A 39 6.58 2.14 15.47
C TYR A 39 7.92 2.02 16.21
N SER A 40 8.21 2.95 17.12
CA SER A 40 9.42 2.92 17.93
C SER A 40 9.54 1.68 18.84
N GLU A 41 8.44 0.96 19.07
CA GLU A 41 8.43 -0.29 19.83
C GLU A 41 8.86 -1.52 19.00
N PHE A 42 9.09 -1.34 17.70
CA PHE A 42 9.45 -2.40 16.75
C PHE A 42 10.82 -2.16 16.12
N GLU A 43 11.42 -3.24 15.64
CA GLU A 43 12.51 -3.14 14.66
C GLU A 43 11.89 -2.98 13.27
N THR A 44 11.96 -1.78 12.71
CA THR A 44 11.21 -1.41 11.50
C THR A 44 12.06 -1.41 10.24
N GLU A 45 11.55 -1.96 9.16
CA GLU A 45 12.06 -1.76 7.79
C GLU A 45 10.95 -1.14 6.94
N TRP A 46 11.29 -0.13 6.13
CA TRP A 46 10.32 0.64 5.38
C TRP A 46 10.47 0.48 3.87
N VAL A 47 9.47 -0.09 3.22
CA VAL A 47 9.42 -0.29 1.77
C VAL A 47 8.60 0.82 1.11
N GLY A 48 9.16 1.47 0.08
CA GLY A 48 8.50 2.61 -0.57
C GLY A 48 9.15 3.06 -1.88
N LEU A 49 8.45 3.90 -2.65
CA LEU A 49 9.06 4.58 -3.80
C LEU A 49 9.98 5.71 -3.33
N THR A 50 11.02 5.98 -4.12
CA THR A 50 11.84 7.18 -3.94
C THR A 50 11.09 8.43 -4.42
N PRO A 51 11.42 9.63 -3.90
CA PRO A 51 10.70 10.86 -4.27
C PRO A 51 11.04 11.37 -5.69
N PHE A 52 12.09 10.85 -6.35
CA PHE A 52 12.61 11.35 -7.63
C PHE A 52 11.69 11.08 -8.82
N GLU A 53 10.77 12.00 -9.10
CA GLU A 53 9.94 11.96 -10.31
C GLU A 53 10.77 12.29 -11.56
N ASN A 54 10.33 11.79 -12.70
CA ASN A 54 10.96 11.97 -14.01
C ASN A 54 12.39 11.41 -14.11
N HIS A 55 12.71 10.35 -13.35
CA HIS A 55 14.04 9.74 -13.32
C HIS A 55 13.98 8.21 -13.45
N ASP A 56 14.64 7.67 -14.48
CA ASP A 56 14.86 6.22 -14.62
C ASP A 56 16.24 5.86 -14.05
N PHE A 57 16.25 5.14 -12.93
CA PHE A 57 17.49 4.75 -12.27
C PHE A 57 18.24 3.66 -13.04
N ASN A 58 19.54 3.86 -13.26
CA ASN A 58 20.42 2.78 -13.73
C ASN A 58 20.95 1.94 -12.57
N THR A 59 21.51 0.76 -12.85
CA THR A 59 22.01 -0.18 -11.83
C THR A 59 23.04 0.43 -10.87
N LYS A 60 23.87 1.37 -11.33
CA LYS A 60 24.87 2.03 -10.47
C LYS A 60 24.22 3.01 -9.51
N GLU A 61 23.22 3.76 -9.96
CA GLU A 61 22.44 4.67 -9.13
C GLU A 61 21.62 3.91 -8.08
N ILE A 62 20.94 2.82 -8.50
CA ILE A 62 20.19 1.94 -7.60
C ILE A 62 21.07 1.49 -6.43
N ARG A 63 22.21 0.84 -6.72
CA ARG A 63 23.12 0.35 -5.67
C ARG A 63 23.59 1.45 -4.74
N LYS A 64 23.92 2.62 -5.32
CA LYS A 64 24.41 3.77 -4.56
C LYS A 64 23.34 4.32 -3.62
N LEU A 65 22.09 4.39 -4.07
CA LEU A 65 20.98 4.88 -3.28
C LEU A 65 20.55 3.87 -2.22
N GLU A 66 20.48 2.58 -2.54
CA GLU A 66 20.23 1.50 -1.58
C GLU A 66 21.24 1.56 -0.43
N THR A 67 22.55 1.62 -0.74
CA THR A 67 23.61 1.74 0.29
C THR A 67 23.43 3.00 1.14
N ALA A 68 22.99 4.12 0.55
CA ALA A 68 22.78 5.36 1.29
C ALA A 68 21.54 5.31 2.20
N LEU A 69 20.56 4.46 1.88
CA LEU A 69 19.31 4.28 2.62
C LEU A 69 19.39 3.23 3.73
N GLU A 70 20.40 2.35 3.73
CA GLU A 70 20.60 1.33 4.78
C GLU A 70 20.54 1.89 6.22
N PRO A 71 21.21 3.02 6.56
CA PRO A 71 21.15 3.58 7.91
C PRO A 71 19.76 4.11 8.32
N PHE A 72 18.85 4.24 7.36
CA PHE A 72 17.48 4.72 7.56
C PHE A 72 16.47 3.58 7.56
N HIS A 73 16.91 2.31 7.44
CA HIS A 73 16.04 1.14 7.36
C HIS A 73 14.98 1.29 6.27
N CYS A 74 15.41 1.76 5.09
CA CYS A 74 14.56 2.05 3.96
C CYS A 74 14.94 1.16 2.78
N VAL A 75 13.95 0.45 2.24
CA VAL A 75 14.05 -0.48 1.12
C VAL A 75 13.33 0.13 -0.08
N PRO A 76 14.07 0.77 -1.01
CA PRO A 76 13.46 1.46 -2.14
C PRO A 76 12.91 0.50 -3.21
N VAL A 77 11.79 0.89 -3.83
CA VAL A 77 11.24 0.26 -5.04
C VAL A 77 11.52 1.17 -6.25
N PHE A 78 12.10 0.61 -7.32
CA PHE A 78 12.55 1.35 -8.51
C PHE A 78 11.75 0.96 -9.77
N PRO A 79 10.50 1.43 -9.93
CA PRO A 79 9.78 1.29 -11.19
C PRO A 79 10.40 2.17 -12.28
N ARG A 80 10.12 1.85 -13.55
CA ARG A 80 10.35 2.80 -14.63
C ARG A 80 9.45 4.01 -14.47
N GLN A 81 9.93 5.17 -14.88
CA GLN A 81 9.24 6.44 -14.75
C GLN A 81 7.81 6.39 -15.30
N ARG A 82 7.65 5.82 -16.50
CA ARG A 82 6.32 5.65 -17.12
C ARG A 82 5.35 4.86 -16.24
N ASP A 83 5.81 3.76 -15.63
CA ASP A 83 4.95 2.92 -14.78
C ASP A 83 4.62 3.65 -13.48
N ARG A 84 5.57 4.41 -12.92
CA ARG A 84 5.36 5.27 -11.75
C ARG A 84 4.28 6.31 -12.01
N ASP A 85 4.35 7.01 -13.14
CA ASP A 85 3.36 8.05 -13.46
C ASP A 85 1.97 7.47 -13.67
N LEU A 86 1.88 6.32 -14.35
CA LEU A 86 0.61 5.61 -14.58
C LEU A 86 0.02 5.04 -13.29
N HIS A 87 0.84 4.60 -12.33
CA HIS A 87 0.37 4.18 -11.01
C HIS A 87 -0.07 5.37 -10.14
N LEU A 88 0.78 6.39 -9.99
CA LEU A 88 0.55 7.49 -9.06
C LEU A 88 -0.47 8.49 -9.61
N HIS A 89 -0.21 9.05 -10.79
CA HIS A 89 -1.09 10.04 -11.40
C HIS A 89 -2.27 9.37 -12.11
N GLY A 90 -2.02 8.27 -12.84
CA GLY A 90 -3.06 7.56 -13.57
C GLY A 90 -4.08 6.89 -12.65
N PHE A 91 -3.73 5.77 -12.04
CA PHE A 91 -4.71 4.98 -11.29
C PHE A 91 -5.00 5.53 -9.91
N SER A 92 -3.96 5.87 -9.14
CA SER A 92 -4.13 6.29 -7.75
C SER A 92 -4.84 7.65 -7.69
N ARG A 93 -4.30 8.70 -8.34
CA ARG A 93 -4.87 10.06 -8.27
C ARG A 93 -6.03 10.32 -9.22
N ASN A 94 -6.07 9.75 -10.43
CA ASN A 94 -7.17 10.03 -11.37
C ASN A 94 -8.29 8.98 -11.33
N THR A 95 -8.10 7.79 -10.71
CA THR A 95 -9.15 6.79 -10.57
C THR A 95 -9.60 6.62 -9.11
N LEU A 96 -8.72 6.13 -8.24
CA LEU A 96 -9.09 5.76 -6.87
C LEU A 96 -9.44 6.98 -6.02
N TRP A 97 -8.56 7.98 -5.97
CA TRP A 97 -8.74 9.16 -5.14
C TRP A 97 -10.08 9.88 -5.38
N PRO A 98 -10.43 10.34 -6.60
CA PRO A 98 -11.69 11.04 -6.83
C PRO A 98 -12.90 10.15 -6.54
N LEU A 99 -12.85 8.86 -6.90
CA LEU A 99 -13.97 7.96 -6.63
C LEU A 99 -14.20 7.75 -5.13
N PHE A 100 -13.13 7.53 -4.36
CA PHE A 100 -13.20 7.33 -2.91
C PHE A 100 -13.65 8.61 -2.19
N HIS A 101 -13.39 9.77 -2.78
CA HIS A 101 -13.87 11.08 -2.32
C HIS A 101 -15.20 11.54 -2.96
N TYR A 102 -15.92 10.63 -3.63
CA TYR A 102 -17.26 10.89 -4.19
C TYR A 102 -17.29 11.93 -5.33
N PHE A 103 -16.15 12.24 -5.95
CA PHE A 103 -16.02 13.12 -7.13
C PHE A 103 -16.08 12.31 -8.43
N THR A 104 -17.25 11.71 -8.71
CA THR A 104 -17.43 10.74 -9.81
C THR A 104 -17.10 11.29 -11.20
N GLU A 105 -17.34 12.57 -11.41
CA GLU A 105 -17.10 13.34 -12.64
C GLU A 105 -15.61 13.55 -12.94
N ASN A 106 -14.75 13.38 -11.94
CA ASN A 106 -13.29 13.48 -12.08
C ASN A 106 -12.61 12.11 -12.28
N VAL A 107 -13.36 11.01 -12.32
CA VAL A 107 -12.80 9.66 -12.39
C VAL A 107 -12.43 9.30 -13.83
N THR A 108 -11.17 8.94 -14.04
CA THR A 108 -10.67 8.39 -15.31
C THR A 108 -10.46 6.89 -15.19
N TYR A 109 -11.13 6.09 -16.02
CA TYR A 109 -10.91 4.65 -16.09
C TYR A 109 -9.93 4.31 -17.21
N SER A 110 -8.74 3.80 -16.86
CA SER A 110 -7.67 3.49 -17.81
C SER A 110 -7.07 2.11 -17.53
N GLU A 111 -7.28 1.16 -18.44
CA GLU A 111 -6.68 -0.18 -18.38
C GLU A 111 -5.15 -0.14 -18.36
N VAL A 112 -4.54 0.83 -19.03
CA VAL A 112 -3.09 1.03 -19.02
C VAL A 112 -2.61 1.46 -17.63
N SER A 113 -3.37 2.34 -16.96
CA SER A 113 -3.05 2.78 -15.59
C SER A 113 -3.29 1.67 -14.58
N TRP A 114 -4.35 0.87 -14.74
CA TRP A 114 -4.59 -0.33 -13.93
C TRP A 114 -3.44 -1.33 -14.02
N LYS A 115 -2.96 -1.64 -15.23
CA LYS A 115 -1.82 -2.55 -15.40
C LYS A 115 -0.55 -2.03 -14.72
N ALA A 116 -0.30 -0.72 -14.79
CA ALA A 116 0.80 -0.11 -14.05
C ALA A 116 0.58 -0.21 -12.53
N TYR A 117 -0.66 -0.02 -12.06
CA TYR A 117 -1.00 -0.14 -10.65
C TYR A 117 -0.69 -1.53 -10.08
N VAL A 118 -1.16 -2.57 -10.78
CA VAL A 118 -0.88 -3.98 -10.45
C VAL A 118 0.61 -4.27 -10.53
N LYS A 119 1.31 -3.76 -11.56
CA LYS A 119 2.75 -3.95 -11.74
C LYS A 119 3.54 -3.37 -10.56
N ILE A 120 3.23 -2.15 -10.12
CA ILE A 120 3.93 -1.55 -8.97
C ILE A 120 3.62 -2.31 -7.68
N ASN A 121 2.36 -2.69 -7.42
CA ASN A 121 2.02 -3.53 -6.26
C ASN A 121 2.82 -4.84 -6.26
N ARG A 122 3.03 -5.45 -7.43
CA ARG A 122 3.86 -6.65 -7.56
C ARG A 122 5.34 -6.38 -7.26
N MET A 123 5.89 -5.26 -7.73
CA MET A 123 7.26 -4.88 -7.41
C MET A 123 7.48 -4.64 -5.91
N TYR A 124 6.48 -4.07 -5.22
CA TYR A 124 6.47 -4.00 -3.76
C TYR A 124 6.45 -5.39 -3.13
N ALA A 125 5.59 -6.28 -3.62
CA ALA A 125 5.50 -7.64 -3.11
C ALA A 125 6.85 -8.37 -3.26
N GLU A 126 7.48 -8.29 -4.43
CA GLU A 126 8.81 -8.85 -4.70
C GLU A 126 9.85 -8.32 -3.70
N LYS A 127 9.89 -7.00 -3.47
CA LYS A 127 10.84 -6.38 -2.52
C LYS A 127 10.61 -6.78 -1.07
N ILE A 128 9.35 -6.91 -0.65
CA ILE A 128 9.01 -7.35 0.71
C ILE A 128 9.37 -8.84 0.88
N LEU A 129 9.11 -9.67 -0.12
CA LEU A 129 9.42 -11.10 -0.07
C LEU A 129 10.93 -11.40 0.00
N GLU A 130 11.78 -10.49 -0.48
CA GLU A 130 13.23 -10.57 -0.32
C GLU A 130 13.69 -10.43 1.15
N ILE A 131 12.92 -9.73 2.00
CA ILE A 131 13.37 -9.32 3.35
C ILE A 131 12.51 -9.86 4.50
N ILE A 132 11.28 -10.28 4.21
CA ILE A 132 10.30 -10.69 5.22
C ILE A 132 10.59 -12.10 5.75
N GLN A 133 10.54 -12.27 7.07
CA GLN A 133 10.87 -13.51 7.77
C GLN A 133 9.69 -14.02 8.61
N ASP A 134 9.76 -15.28 9.03
CA ASP A 134 8.74 -15.91 9.86
C ASP A 134 8.54 -15.12 11.16
N GLY A 135 7.28 -14.79 11.47
CA GLY A 135 6.93 -14.00 12.64
C GLY A 135 7.01 -12.47 12.45
N ASP A 136 7.44 -11.99 11.28
CA ASP A 136 7.34 -10.57 10.92
C ASP A 136 5.88 -10.14 10.75
N ILE A 137 5.64 -8.86 10.96
CA ILE A 137 4.35 -8.21 10.67
C ILE A 137 4.54 -7.31 9.46
N LEU A 138 3.69 -7.44 8.45
CA LEU A 138 3.59 -6.48 7.36
C LEU A 138 2.45 -5.50 7.64
N TRP A 139 2.72 -4.21 7.60
CA TRP A 139 1.68 -3.18 7.68
C TRP A 139 1.71 -2.30 6.42
N VAL A 140 0.68 -2.46 5.60
CA VAL A 140 0.47 -1.74 4.35
C VAL A 140 -0.31 -0.46 4.62
N HIS A 141 0.15 0.64 4.05
CA HIS A 141 -0.50 1.94 4.13
C HIS A 141 -1.05 2.37 2.78
N ASP A 142 -2.33 2.71 2.85
CA ASP A 142 -3.07 3.53 1.93
C ASP A 142 -3.49 2.90 0.59
N TYR A 143 -4.35 3.63 -0.13
CA TYR A 143 -5.01 3.20 -1.36
C TYR A 143 -4.05 2.95 -2.55
N HIS A 144 -2.78 3.31 -2.43
CA HIS A 144 -1.76 3.07 -3.45
C HIS A 144 -1.37 1.59 -3.57
N LEU A 145 -1.62 0.81 -2.51
CA LEU A 145 -1.10 -0.55 -2.33
C LEU A 145 -2.22 -1.56 -1.96
N LEU A 146 -3.45 -1.36 -2.44
CA LEU A 146 -4.61 -2.19 -2.05
C LEU A 146 -4.48 -3.65 -2.50
N MET A 147 -3.66 -3.95 -3.51
CA MET A 147 -3.44 -5.32 -4.01
C MET A 147 -2.32 -6.05 -3.28
N LEU A 148 -1.46 -5.31 -2.58
CA LEU A 148 -0.26 -5.85 -1.93
C LEU A 148 -0.56 -6.95 -0.89
N PRO A 149 -1.59 -6.84 -0.02
CA PRO A 149 -1.85 -7.87 1.00
C PRO A 149 -2.05 -9.26 0.40
N GLN A 150 -2.89 -9.39 -0.64
CA GLN A 150 -3.14 -10.66 -1.31
C GLN A 150 -1.89 -11.19 -2.02
N MET A 151 -1.10 -10.32 -2.67
CA MET A 151 0.13 -10.74 -3.35
C MET A 151 1.17 -11.33 -2.39
N ILE A 152 1.26 -10.79 -1.16
CA ILE A 152 2.12 -11.36 -0.11
C ILE A 152 1.52 -12.65 0.43
N ARG A 153 0.22 -12.65 0.74
CA ARG A 153 -0.49 -13.81 1.31
C ARG A 153 -0.35 -15.07 0.46
N GLU A 154 -0.36 -14.94 -0.86
CA GLU A 154 -0.20 -16.05 -1.80
C GLU A 154 1.14 -16.79 -1.66
N GLN A 155 2.20 -16.08 -1.26
CA GLN A 155 3.54 -16.66 -1.11
C GLN A 155 3.90 -16.91 0.36
N ARG A 156 3.32 -16.14 1.28
CA ARG A 156 3.57 -16.16 2.72
C ARG A 156 2.25 -16.23 3.50
N PRO A 157 1.59 -17.40 3.51
CA PRO A 157 0.30 -17.58 4.19
C PRO A 157 0.37 -17.41 5.71
N ASP A 158 1.57 -17.48 6.29
CA ASP A 158 1.87 -17.41 7.72
C ASP A 158 2.08 -16.00 8.28
N ILE A 159 2.35 -15.01 7.42
CA ILE A 159 2.67 -13.64 7.83
C ILE A 159 1.43 -12.92 8.36
N SER A 160 1.59 -12.15 9.42
CA SER A 160 0.52 -11.23 9.88
C SER A 160 0.50 -9.98 9.01
N ILE A 161 -0.62 -9.69 8.35
CA ILE A 161 -0.75 -8.58 7.40
C ILE A 161 -1.83 -7.60 7.86
N GLY A 162 -1.44 -6.34 8.10
CA GLY A 162 -2.33 -5.21 8.30
C GLY A 162 -2.42 -4.32 7.06
N LEU A 163 -3.59 -3.74 6.80
CA LEU A 163 -3.80 -2.68 5.81
C LEU A 163 -4.54 -1.52 6.49
N PHE A 164 -4.03 -0.30 6.38
CA PHE A 164 -4.77 0.89 6.83
C PHE A 164 -5.05 1.82 5.65
N VAL A 165 -6.32 2.11 5.39
CA VAL A 165 -6.75 3.01 4.31
C VAL A 165 -6.95 4.41 4.88
N HIS A 166 -6.10 5.36 4.45
CA HIS A 166 -6.04 6.72 5.01
C HIS A 166 -7.02 7.70 4.36
N ILE A 167 -7.90 7.20 3.51
CA ILE A 167 -8.91 7.98 2.80
C ILE A 167 -10.30 7.39 3.07
N PRO A 168 -11.38 8.11 2.77
CA PRO A 168 -12.73 7.55 2.86
C PRO A 168 -12.88 6.28 2.01
N PHE A 169 -13.68 5.33 2.46
CA PHE A 169 -14.05 4.17 1.65
C PHE A 169 -15.46 4.40 1.11
N PRO A 170 -15.67 4.44 -0.21
CA PRO A 170 -16.94 4.88 -0.77
C PRO A 170 -18.02 3.84 -0.60
N SER A 171 -19.28 4.29 -0.56
CA SER A 171 -20.43 3.38 -0.63
C SER A 171 -20.36 2.45 -1.85
N PHE A 172 -20.95 1.27 -1.75
CA PHE A 172 -20.93 0.29 -2.85
C PHE A 172 -21.48 0.85 -4.17
N GLU A 173 -22.45 1.76 -4.13
CA GLU A 173 -23.02 2.36 -5.34
C GLU A 173 -22.00 3.14 -6.17
N LEU A 174 -20.98 3.70 -5.52
CA LEU A 174 -19.84 4.32 -6.20
C LEU A 174 -18.74 3.31 -6.46
N PHE A 175 -18.41 2.46 -5.48
CA PHE A 175 -17.34 1.46 -5.63
C PHE A 175 -17.59 0.52 -6.82
N ARG A 176 -18.85 0.17 -7.10
CA ARG A 176 -19.22 -0.69 -8.23
C ARG A 176 -18.95 -0.08 -9.61
N LEU A 177 -18.66 1.23 -9.68
CA LEU A 177 -18.27 1.89 -10.93
C LEU A 177 -16.85 1.48 -11.37
N LEU A 178 -16.01 0.99 -10.45
CA LEU A 178 -14.68 0.47 -10.80
C LEU A 178 -14.82 -0.80 -11.66
N PRO A 179 -14.18 -0.84 -12.83
CA PRO A 179 -14.08 -2.06 -13.62
C PRO A 179 -13.42 -3.20 -12.83
N TRP A 180 -12.34 -2.88 -12.10
CA TRP A 180 -11.48 -3.81 -11.33
C TRP A 180 -11.86 -3.93 -9.85
N ARG A 181 -13.13 -3.70 -9.53
CA ARG A 181 -13.65 -3.69 -8.15
C ARG A 181 -13.46 -5.02 -7.42
N LEU A 182 -13.56 -6.14 -8.14
CA LEU A 182 -13.43 -7.46 -7.52
C LEU A 182 -11.97 -7.70 -7.15
N GLU A 183 -11.06 -7.43 -8.08
CA GLU A 183 -9.62 -7.56 -7.90
C GLU A 183 -9.12 -6.70 -6.74
N LEU A 184 -9.59 -5.45 -6.64
CA LEU A 184 -9.24 -4.57 -5.51
C LEU A 184 -9.74 -5.12 -4.17
N ILE A 185 -10.97 -5.64 -4.11
CA ILE A 185 -11.49 -6.25 -2.88
C ILE A 185 -10.69 -7.51 -2.53
N GLU A 186 -10.46 -8.41 -3.48
CA GLU A 186 -9.65 -9.61 -3.27
C GLU A 186 -8.22 -9.25 -2.81
N GLY A 187 -7.64 -8.21 -3.41
CA GLY A 187 -6.38 -7.61 -3.00
C GLY A 187 -6.34 -7.26 -1.51
N MET A 188 -7.37 -6.53 -1.05
CA MET A 188 -7.49 -6.10 0.34
C MET A 188 -7.79 -7.28 1.27
N LEU A 189 -8.61 -8.25 0.83
CA LEU A 189 -9.00 -9.40 1.62
C LEU A 189 -7.80 -10.28 2.01
N GLY A 190 -6.64 -10.15 1.37
CA GLY A 190 -5.41 -10.84 1.78
C GLY A 190 -4.87 -10.46 3.18
N ALA A 191 -5.33 -9.33 3.73
CA ALA A 191 -5.00 -8.89 5.08
C ALA A 191 -5.70 -9.69 6.19
N ASP A 192 -5.14 -9.63 7.40
CA ASP A 192 -5.74 -10.13 8.65
C ASP A 192 -6.46 -9.00 9.42
N LEU A 193 -6.01 -7.76 9.24
CA LEU A 193 -6.61 -6.56 9.80
C LEU A 193 -6.70 -5.47 8.73
N ILE A 194 -7.89 -4.90 8.54
CA ILE A 194 -8.09 -3.68 7.74
C ILE A 194 -8.58 -2.57 8.67
N GLY A 195 -7.81 -1.50 8.77
CA GLY A 195 -8.21 -0.26 9.45
C GLY A 195 -8.74 0.78 8.48
N CYS A 196 -9.75 1.54 8.89
CA CYS A 196 -10.36 2.62 8.13
C CYS A 196 -10.58 3.85 9.01
N GLN A 197 -10.58 5.07 8.46
CA GLN A 197 -10.68 6.28 9.30
C GLN A 197 -11.96 6.41 10.14
N THR A 198 -13.07 5.79 9.73
CA THR A 198 -14.38 5.92 10.40
C THR A 198 -15.18 4.63 10.34
N TYR A 199 -16.16 4.50 11.23
CA TYR A 199 -17.08 3.36 11.24
C TYR A 199 -17.94 3.29 9.96
N ASP A 200 -18.24 4.44 9.35
CA ASP A 200 -18.95 4.47 8.06
C ASP A 200 -18.10 3.88 6.93
N ASN A 201 -16.81 4.16 6.90
CA ASN A 201 -15.88 3.55 5.94
C ASN A 201 -15.84 2.02 6.13
N VAL A 202 -15.79 1.55 7.39
CA VAL A 202 -15.89 0.11 7.70
C VAL A 202 -17.18 -0.47 7.12
N ARG A 203 -18.34 0.13 7.43
CA ARG A 203 -19.64 -0.34 6.92
C ARG A 203 -19.69 -0.35 5.38
N HIS A 204 -19.11 0.64 4.72
CA HIS A 204 -19.05 0.71 3.25
C HIS A 204 -18.15 -0.37 2.64
N PHE A 205 -16.98 -0.62 3.24
CA PHE A 205 -16.10 -1.73 2.86
C PHE A 205 -16.82 -3.07 3.01
N MET A 206 -17.41 -3.34 4.18
CA MET A 206 -18.14 -4.59 4.46
C MET A 206 -19.31 -4.80 3.49
N SER A 207 -20.05 -3.74 3.17
CA SER A 207 -21.11 -3.81 2.16
C SER A 207 -20.56 -4.15 0.78
N SER A 208 -19.37 -3.67 0.42
CA SER A 208 -18.73 -3.94 -0.87
C SER A 208 -18.23 -5.38 -0.94
N VAL A 209 -17.57 -5.88 0.11
CA VAL A 209 -17.16 -7.29 0.22
C VAL A 209 -18.36 -8.22 0.03
N ARG A 210 -19.43 -8.01 0.82
CA ARG A 210 -20.62 -8.88 0.76
C ARG A 210 -21.25 -8.91 -0.62
N ARG A 211 -21.39 -7.75 -1.26
CA ARG A 211 -22.04 -7.65 -2.59
C ARG A 211 -21.19 -8.19 -3.73
N LEU A 212 -19.86 -8.19 -3.59
CA LEU A 212 -18.95 -8.65 -4.65
C LEU A 212 -18.54 -10.12 -4.51
N THR A 213 -18.39 -10.60 -3.28
CA THR A 213 -17.87 -11.95 -3.00
C THR A 213 -18.93 -12.90 -2.44
N GLY A 214 -20.07 -12.37 -1.97
CA GLY A 214 -21.09 -13.14 -1.27
C GLY A 214 -20.72 -13.53 0.16
N VAL A 215 -19.52 -13.16 0.64
CA VAL A 215 -19.06 -13.51 1.99
C VAL A 215 -19.74 -12.59 3.00
N ASP A 216 -20.43 -13.20 3.96
CA ASP A 216 -21.04 -12.50 5.08
C ASP A 216 -20.02 -12.21 6.19
N SER A 217 -20.40 -11.31 7.08
CA SER A 217 -19.57 -10.93 8.23
C SER A 217 -20.34 -10.94 9.53
N VAL A 218 -19.63 -11.21 10.61
CA VAL A 218 -20.17 -11.22 11.97
C VAL A 218 -19.30 -10.33 12.83
N PHE A 219 -19.86 -9.27 13.40
CA PHE A 219 -19.13 -8.28 14.22
C PHE A 219 -17.85 -7.74 13.55
N ASN A 220 -17.96 -7.31 12.28
CA ASN A 220 -16.84 -6.84 11.43
C ASN A 220 -15.71 -7.86 11.24
N ARG A 221 -16.02 -9.15 11.34
CA ARG A 221 -15.11 -10.25 11.04
C ARG A 221 -15.60 -11.04 9.83
N ILE A 222 -14.69 -11.33 8.92
CA ILE A 222 -14.93 -12.08 7.68
C ILE A 222 -14.14 -13.38 7.77
N SER A 223 -14.82 -14.52 7.69
CA SER A 223 -14.19 -15.84 7.65
C SER A 223 -13.75 -16.16 6.23
N LEU A 224 -12.45 -16.38 6.03
CA LEU A 224 -11.83 -16.61 4.72
C LEU A 224 -11.06 -17.94 4.78
N GLY A 225 -11.80 -19.06 4.75
CA GLY A 225 -11.22 -20.38 5.00
C GLY A 225 -10.81 -20.54 6.46
N GLU A 226 -9.53 -20.83 6.71
CA GLU A 226 -8.99 -21.03 8.06
C GLU A 226 -8.63 -19.73 8.79
N ARG A 227 -8.63 -18.60 8.09
CA ARG A 227 -8.28 -17.29 8.67
C ARG A 227 -9.52 -16.41 8.85
N THR A 228 -9.38 -15.44 9.74
CA THR A 228 -10.39 -14.41 9.98
C THR A 228 -9.79 -13.04 9.73
N LEU A 229 -10.36 -12.30 8.79
CA LEU A 229 -10.08 -10.87 8.60
C LEU A 229 -10.95 -10.06 9.57
N LYS A 230 -10.34 -9.15 10.34
CA LYS A 230 -11.04 -8.14 11.12
C LYS A 230 -11.01 -6.79 10.39
N VAL A 231 -12.11 -6.07 10.40
CA VAL A 231 -12.18 -4.69 9.91
C VAL A 231 -12.54 -3.76 11.07
N ASP A 232 -11.78 -2.69 11.27
CA ASP A 232 -11.97 -1.77 12.40
C ASP A 232 -11.61 -0.31 12.05
N VAL A 233 -11.82 0.59 13.01
CA VAL A 233 -11.40 1.99 12.96
C VAL A 233 -9.99 2.17 13.53
#